data_AF-A0A6C0P1Y3-F1
#
_entry.id   AF-A0A6C0P1Y3-F1
#
_cell.length_a   1.000
_cell.length_b   1.000
_cell.length_c   1.000
_cell.angle_alpha   90.00
_cell.angle_beta   90.00
_cell.angle_gamma   90.00
#
_symmetry.space_group_name_H-M   'P 1'
#
loop_
_entity.id
_entity.type
_entity.pdbx_description
1 polymer ?
#
loop_
_entity_poly.entity_id
_entity_poly.type
_entity_poly.pdbx_seq_one_letter_code
_entity_poly.pdbx_strand_id
1 'polypeptide(L)'
;MNAVTINPVWKTLGKLALAGLITAGSGVLATSSQANAASAAQAATSASIPSNLSAQTGSTYIKTIYKLAANGQIPGLQAIAGKTPISAVHYKWGEPDTGGGEKANHYEFYNFGMGQGAFAFGVNKAGVIYDLRNFGESVDQTVGIKSLTFASVIKTLGMPKEVRFSGTDKIYVYHPSAAYELKFVGPGTAAKGKIAHIDHINVYSAKAAAQ
;
A
#
# COMPACT_ATOMS: atom_id res chain seq x y z
N MET A 1 41.48 17.53 6.96
CA MET A 1 41.74 16.70 5.76
C MET A 1 41.93 15.28 6.24
N ASN A 2 41.08 14.36 5.78
CA ASN A 2 41.36 12.92 5.57
C ASN A 2 40.06 12.26 5.12
N ALA A 3 39.96 12.04 3.81
CA ALA A 3 38.89 11.31 3.17
C ALA A 3 39.15 9.81 3.34
N VAL A 4 38.15 9.08 3.83
CA VAL A 4 38.13 7.61 3.78
C VAL A 4 37.16 7.22 2.67
N THR A 5 37.74 6.74 1.58
CA THR A 5 37.04 6.17 0.42
C THR A 5 36.58 4.75 0.77
N ILE A 6 35.28 4.48 0.65
CA ILE A 6 34.72 3.12 0.69
C ILE A 6 34.05 2.82 -0.64
N ASN A 7 34.65 1.90 -1.41
CA ASN A 7 34.08 1.34 -2.64
C ASN A 7 33.06 0.24 -2.29
N PRO A 8 31.89 0.16 -2.93
CA PRO A 8 31.04 -1.01 -2.86
C PRO A 8 31.47 -2.08 -3.88
N VAL A 9 31.71 -3.30 -3.38
CA VAL A 9 31.95 -4.51 -4.17
C VAL A 9 30.60 -5.04 -4.68
N TRP A 10 30.40 -4.99 -6.00
CA TRP A 10 29.30 -5.69 -6.66
C TRP A 10 29.67 -7.17 -6.81
N LYS A 11 28.92 -8.08 -6.19
CA LYS A 11 29.00 -9.52 -6.50
C LYS A 11 27.88 -9.89 -7.47
N THR A 12 28.27 -10.14 -8.72
CA THR A 12 27.48 -10.83 -9.75
C THR A 12 27.77 -12.34 -9.70
N LEU A 13 26.72 -13.16 -9.59
CA LEU A 13 26.72 -14.60 -9.84
C LEU A 13 25.27 -14.98 -10.14
N GLY A 14 24.90 -15.78 -11.14
CA GLY A 14 25.60 -16.46 -12.21
C GLY A 14 24.52 -17.11 -13.08
N LYS A 15 24.63 -16.98 -14.40
CA LYS A 15 23.70 -17.60 -15.36
C LYS A 15 24.03 -19.08 -15.48
N LEU A 16 23.09 -19.96 -15.15
CA LEU A 16 23.15 -21.39 -15.51
C LEU A 16 22.59 -21.56 -16.92
N ALA A 17 23.47 -21.88 -17.87
CA ALA A 17 23.11 -22.32 -19.21
C ALA A 17 22.99 -23.85 -19.21
N LEU A 18 21.84 -24.36 -19.65
CA LEU A 18 21.59 -25.79 -19.83
C LEU A 18 21.88 -26.16 -21.29
N ALA A 19 22.98 -26.88 -21.51
CA ALA A 19 23.31 -27.48 -22.81
C ALA A 19 22.66 -28.87 -22.96
N GLY A 20 22.17 -29.15 -24.16
CA GLY A 20 21.20 -30.21 -24.46
C GLY A 20 21.75 -31.63 -24.66
N LEU A 21 20.82 -32.51 -25.02
CA LEU A 21 21.01 -33.79 -25.73
C LEU A 21 19.62 -34.23 -26.21
N ILE A 22 19.34 -34.07 -27.51
CA ILE A 22 18.18 -34.69 -28.16
C ILE A 22 18.73 -35.86 -28.99
N THR A 23 18.54 -37.07 -28.48
CA THR A 23 18.81 -38.31 -29.23
C THR A 23 17.51 -38.75 -29.89
N ALA A 24 17.55 -38.91 -31.21
CA ALA A 24 16.45 -39.42 -32.02
C ALA A 24 16.20 -40.92 -31.75
N GLY A 25 14.93 -41.32 -31.67
CA GLY A 25 14.50 -42.72 -31.62
C GLY A 25 13.01 -42.83 -31.99
N SER A 26 12.73 -43.54 -33.07
CA SER A 26 11.40 -43.79 -33.65
C SER A 26 10.66 -44.93 -32.92
N GLY A 27 9.33 -44.82 -32.71
CA GLY A 27 8.47 -46.00 -32.46
C GLY A 27 7.16 -45.80 -31.65
N VAL A 28 6.04 -45.81 -32.37
CA VAL A 28 4.70 -46.43 -32.09
C VAL A 28 3.82 -46.02 -30.88
N LEU A 29 2.62 -45.49 -31.23
CA LEU A 29 1.26 -45.52 -30.65
C LEU A 29 1.01 -45.95 -29.18
N ALA A 30 0.34 -45.10 -28.40
CA ALA A 30 -0.89 -45.42 -27.64
C ALA A 30 -1.50 -44.17 -26.96
N THR A 31 -2.83 -44.16 -26.92
CA THR A 31 -3.74 -43.10 -26.46
C THR A 31 -3.75 -42.89 -24.94
N SER A 32 -3.75 -41.63 -24.50
CA SER A 32 -4.45 -41.22 -23.28
C SER A 32 -5.04 -39.82 -23.44
N SER A 33 -6.37 -39.78 -23.47
CA SER A 33 -7.18 -38.58 -23.35
C SER A 33 -7.04 -37.98 -21.95
N GLN A 34 -6.60 -36.73 -21.86
CA GLN A 34 -6.86 -35.89 -20.69
C GLN A 34 -7.19 -34.47 -21.13
N ALA A 35 -8.48 -34.15 -21.09
CA ALA A 35 -8.99 -32.80 -21.13
C ALA A 35 -8.68 -32.10 -19.80
N ASN A 36 -8.19 -30.85 -19.87
CA ASN A 36 -8.41 -29.74 -18.93
C ASN A 36 -7.67 -28.54 -19.56
N ALA A 37 -8.37 -27.61 -20.21
CA ALA A 37 -9.11 -26.50 -19.59
C ALA A 37 -8.20 -25.34 -19.16
N ALA A 38 -8.56 -24.16 -19.70
CA ALA A 38 -8.29 -22.81 -19.24
C ALA A 38 -6.84 -22.29 -19.38
N SER A 39 -6.56 -21.39 -20.32
CA SER A 39 -7.03 -19.98 -20.42
C SER A 39 -6.01 -19.03 -19.81
N ALA A 40 -5.46 -18.19 -20.69
CA ALA A 40 -5.14 -16.79 -20.46
C ALA A 40 -4.76 -16.40 -19.02
N ALA A 41 -3.47 -16.47 -18.69
CA ALA A 41 -2.90 -15.52 -17.76
C ALA A 41 -2.60 -14.22 -18.53
N GLN A 42 -3.68 -13.48 -18.76
CA GLN A 42 -3.69 -12.10 -19.22
C GLN A 42 -2.78 -11.27 -18.32
N ALA A 43 -1.96 -10.44 -18.95
CA ALA A 43 -1.16 -9.41 -18.34
C ALA A 43 -1.90 -8.74 -17.16
N ALA A 44 -1.36 -8.90 -15.96
CA ALA A 44 -1.60 -7.96 -14.89
C ALA A 44 -0.98 -6.64 -15.36
N THR A 45 -1.79 -5.83 -16.02
CA THR A 45 -1.47 -4.43 -16.31
C THR A 45 -1.40 -3.75 -14.95
N SER A 46 -0.20 -3.72 -14.38
CA SER A 46 0.14 -2.86 -13.26
C SER A 46 -0.19 -1.45 -13.70
N ALA A 47 -1.37 -0.95 -13.31
CA ALA A 47 -1.68 0.45 -13.43
C ALA A 47 -0.52 1.19 -12.74
N SER A 48 0.27 1.90 -13.52
CA SER A 48 1.38 2.69 -13.04
C SER A 48 0.83 3.67 -12.00
N ILE A 49 1.17 3.43 -10.72
CA ILE A 49 0.91 4.40 -9.67
C ILE A 49 1.71 5.66 -10.07
N PRO A 50 1.07 6.82 -10.29
CA PRO A 50 1.79 8.02 -10.68
C PRO A 50 2.76 8.40 -9.55
N SER A 51 4.05 8.42 -9.88
CA SER A 51 5.15 8.71 -8.96
C SER A 51 5.10 10.12 -8.35
N ASN A 52 4.25 11.00 -8.89
CA ASN A 52 4.10 12.40 -8.45
C ASN A 52 2.74 12.67 -7.77
N LEU A 53 2.13 11.66 -7.14
CA LEU A 53 0.86 11.89 -6.45
C LEU A 53 0.99 12.83 -5.24
N SER A 54 2.17 12.90 -4.61
CA SER A 54 2.41 13.80 -3.47
C SER A 54 2.28 15.29 -3.82
N ALA A 55 2.54 15.68 -5.07
CA ALA A 55 2.40 17.06 -5.54
C ALA A 55 0.95 17.47 -5.89
N GLN A 56 -0.01 16.55 -5.84
CA GLN A 56 -1.40 16.86 -6.18
C GLN A 56 -2.16 17.44 -4.98
N THR A 57 -3.13 18.30 -5.27
CA THR A 57 -3.99 18.95 -4.26
C THR A 57 -5.47 18.67 -4.52
N GLY A 58 -6.28 18.79 -3.46
CA GLY A 58 -7.73 18.87 -3.56
C GLY A 58 -8.41 17.66 -4.22
N SER A 59 -9.40 17.94 -5.08
CA SER A 59 -10.35 16.94 -5.57
C SER A 59 -9.73 15.88 -6.48
N THR A 60 -8.69 16.22 -7.26
CA THR A 60 -7.97 15.26 -8.11
C THR A 60 -7.24 14.23 -7.27
N TYR A 61 -6.58 14.67 -6.20
CA TYR A 61 -5.89 13.78 -5.28
C TYR A 61 -6.87 12.85 -4.57
N ILE A 62 -7.97 13.39 -4.04
CA ILE A 62 -9.04 12.61 -3.38
C ILE A 62 -9.62 11.53 -4.32
N LYS A 63 -9.94 11.89 -5.57
CA LYS A 63 -10.45 10.92 -6.56
C LYS A 63 -9.43 9.84 -6.87
N THR A 64 -8.15 10.17 -6.90
CA THR A 64 -7.10 9.20 -7.15
C THR A 64 -6.93 8.24 -5.98
N ILE A 65 -6.90 8.74 -4.74
CA ILE A 65 -6.91 7.90 -3.53
C ILE A 65 -8.10 6.96 -3.55
N TYR A 66 -9.30 7.46 -3.88
CA TYR A 66 -10.51 6.65 -3.93
C TYR A 66 -10.40 5.49 -4.95
N LYS A 67 -9.85 5.77 -6.15
CA LYS A 67 -9.62 4.74 -7.17
C LYS A 67 -8.58 3.71 -6.73
N LEU A 68 -7.48 4.15 -6.12
CA LEU A 68 -6.45 3.24 -5.59
C LEU A 68 -7.00 2.35 -4.47
N ALA A 69 -7.79 2.93 -3.58
CA ALA A 69 -8.41 2.22 -2.47
C ALA A 69 -9.40 1.13 -2.93
N ALA A 70 -10.04 1.30 -4.10
CA ALA A 70 -10.86 0.25 -4.71
C ALA A 70 -10.06 -1.03 -5.01
N ASN A 71 -8.75 -0.90 -5.22
CA ASN A 71 -7.82 -2.00 -5.45
C ASN A 71 -7.02 -2.39 -4.18
N GLY A 72 -7.36 -1.83 -3.03
CA GLY A 72 -6.65 -2.07 -1.78
C GLY A 72 -5.30 -1.37 -1.68
N GLN A 73 -5.08 -0.29 -2.44
CA GLN A 73 -3.79 0.42 -2.53
C GLN A 73 -3.87 1.84 -1.95
N ILE A 74 -2.72 2.36 -1.51
CA ILE A 74 -2.54 3.76 -1.08
C ILE A 74 -1.47 4.46 -1.94
N PRO A 75 -1.50 5.79 -2.03
CA PRO A 75 -0.43 6.56 -2.67
C PRO A 75 0.94 6.28 -2.04
N GLY A 76 1.99 6.31 -2.88
CA GLY A 76 3.38 6.22 -2.41
C GLY A 76 3.85 4.83 -2.01
N LEU A 77 2.99 3.80 -2.09
CA LEU A 77 3.32 2.44 -1.66
C LEU A 77 2.84 1.39 -2.66
N GLN A 78 3.71 0.41 -2.92
CA GLN A 78 3.43 -0.74 -3.77
C GLN A 78 3.04 -1.96 -2.93
N ALA A 79 1.97 -1.82 -2.15
CA ALA A 79 1.38 -2.89 -1.34
C ALA A 79 -0.13 -2.89 -1.50
N ILE A 80 -0.73 -4.06 -1.31
CA ILE A 80 -2.18 -4.27 -1.42
C ILE A 80 -2.70 -4.86 -0.11
N ALA A 81 -3.67 -4.18 0.48
CA ALA A 81 -4.35 -4.63 1.69
C ALA A 81 -4.98 -6.02 1.46
N GLY A 82 -4.74 -6.93 2.41
CA GLY A 82 -5.17 -8.32 2.40
C GLY A 82 -4.43 -9.24 1.45
N LYS A 83 -3.36 -8.78 0.79
CA LYS A 83 -2.56 -9.61 -0.13
C LYS A 83 -1.07 -9.54 0.15
N THR A 84 -0.54 -8.36 0.46
CA THR A 84 0.90 -8.20 0.68
C THR A 84 1.29 -8.71 2.06
N PRO A 85 2.24 -9.65 2.18
CA PRO A 85 2.81 -10.04 3.46
C PRO A 85 3.74 -8.94 3.98
N ILE A 86 3.80 -8.77 5.29
CA ILE A 86 4.64 -7.75 5.92
C ILE A 86 6.14 -8.00 5.66
N SER A 87 6.54 -9.27 5.51
CA SER A 87 7.91 -9.64 5.16
C SER A 87 8.40 -9.04 3.83
N ALA A 88 7.50 -8.77 2.88
CA ALA A 88 7.85 -8.09 1.64
C ALA A 88 8.16 -6.60 1.85
N VAL A 89 7.54 -5.98 2.85
CA VAL A 89 7.85 -4.61 3.28
C VAL A 89 9.20 -4.62 3.99
N HIS A 90 9.41 -5.55 4.93
CA HIS A 90 10.69 -5.71 5.64
C HIS A 90 11.86 -5.92 4.68
N TYR A 91 11.68 -6.77 3.67
CA TYR A 91 12.71 -7.01 2.66
C TYR A 91 13.11 -5.74 1.89
N LYS A 92 12.16 -4.84 1.64
CA LYS A 92 12.41 -3.63 0.86
C LYS A 92 12.87 -2.45 1.71
N TRP A 93 12.34 -2.32 2.93
CA TRP A 93 12.47 -1.12 3.75
C TRP A 93 13.24 -1.35 5.04
N GLY A 94 13.54 -2.60 5.39
CA GLY A 94 14.13 -2.98 6.66
C GLY A 94 13.10 -3.11 7.77
N GLU A 95 13.60 -3.19 9.00
CA GLU A 95 12.79 -3.28 10.21
C GLU A 95 11.96 -2.00 10.42
N PRO A 96 10.74 -2.09 10.96
CA PRO A 96 9.95 -0.92 11.32
C PRO A 96 10.58 -0.19 12.51
N ASP A 97 10.30 1.11 12.62
CA ASP A 97 10.71 1.91 13.78
C ASP A 97 10.04 1.43 15.07
N THR A 98 8.84 0.83 14.95
CA THR A 98 8.06 0.33 16.08
C THR A 98 7.17 -0.82 15.61
N GLY A 99 6.99 -1.85 16.46
CA GLY A 99 5.99 -2.91 16.28
C GLY A 99 6.46 -4.23 15.64
N GLY A 100 7.65 -4.28 15.02
CA GLY A 100 8.11 -5.43 14.22
C GLY A 100 8.36 -6.76 14.95
N GLY A 101 8.25 -6.78 16.28
CA GLY A 101 8.45 -7.98 17.10
C GLY A 101 7.17 -8.66 17.58
N GLU A 102 6.00 -8.14 17.23
CA GLU A 102 4.72 -8.58 17.79
C GLU A 102 4.14 -9.79 17.03
N LYS A 103 3.66 -10.79 17.78
CA LYS A 103 3.12 -12.06 17.21
C LYS A 103 1.59 -12.06 17.07
N ALA A 104 0.92 -11.04 17.58
CA ALA A 104 -0.53 -10.88 17.53
C ALA A 104 -0.93 -9.90 16.41
N ASN A 105 -2.21 -9.52 16.34
CA ASN A 105 -2.60 -8.41 15.49
C ASN A 105 -1.95 -7.13 16.03
N HIS A 106 -1.09 -6.51 15.24
CA HIS A 106 -0.29 -5.37 15.68
C HIS A 106 -0.19 -4.32 14.57
N TYR A 107 0.44 -3.20 14.90
CA TYR A 107 0.79 -2.17 13.93
C TYR A 107 2.29 -1.98 13.88
N GLU A 108 2.82 -1.98 12.67
CA GLU A 108 4.20 -1.62 12.40
C GLU A 108 4.27 -0.22 11.79
N PHE A 109 5.23 0.58 12.23
CA PHE A 109 5.39 1.98 11.82
C PHE A 109 6.72 2.21 11.11
N TYR A 110 6.66 2.99 10.04
CA TYR A 110 7.80 3.41 9.24
C TYR A 110 7.77 4.93 9.04
N ASN A 111 8.79 5.63 9.50
CA ASN A 111 8.99 7.05 9.35
C ASN A 111 10.30 7.29 8.62
N PHE A 112 10.19 7.61 7.33
CA PHE A 112 11.34 7.82 6.46
C PHE A 112 12.06 9.14 6.71
N GLY A 113 11.48 10.05 7.50
CA GLY A 113 12.04 11.37 7.74
C GLY A 113 12.22 12.18 6.45
N MET A 114 12.97 13.29 6.53
CA MET A 114 13.36 14.14 5.39
C MET A 114 12.24 14.51 4.40
N GLY A 115 10.98 14.57 4.86
CA GLY A 115 9.83 14.86 4.02
C GLY A 115 9.28 13.71 3.20
N GLN A 116 9.81 12.49 3.31
CA GLN A 116 9.32 11.32 2.57
C GLN A 116 8.02 10.73 3.16
N GLY A 117 7.61 11.26 4.31
CA GLY A 117 6.38 10.88 5.00
C GLY A 117 6.53 9.64 5.88
N ALA A 118 5.39 9.22 6.43
CA ALA A 118 5.31 8.05 7.29
C ALA A 118 4.18 7.13 6.86
N PHE A 119 4.36 5.84 7.13
CA PHE A 119 3.41 4.77 6.84
C PHE A 119 3.24 3.89 8.07
N ALA A 120 2.07 3.26 8.19
CA ALA A 120 1.86 2.21 9.16
C ALA A 120 1.07 1.05 8.56
N PHE A 121 1.36 -0.15 9.06
CA PHE A 121 0.80 -1.40 8.58
C PHE A 121 0.12 -2.12 9.72
N GLY A 122 -1.20 -2.30 9.61
CA GLY A 122 -1.91 -3.25 10.46
C GLY A 122 -1.64 -4.66 9.93
N VAL A 123 -1.01 -5.50 10.75
CA VAL A 123 -0.59 -6.85 10.38
C VAL A 123 -1.39 -7.86 11.19
N ASN A 124 -1.96 -8.85 10.52
CA ASN A 124 -2.70 -9.93 11.18
C ASN A 124 -1.75 -11.02 11.70
N LYS A 125 -2.28 -11.98 12.46
CA LYS A 125 -1.49 -13.11 13.00
C LYS A 125 -0.79 -13.95 11.92
N ALA A 126 -1.31 -13.96 10.70
CA ALA A 126 -0.71 -14.66 9.56
C ALA A 126 0.40 -13.85 8.85
N GLY A 127 0.72 -12.65 9.34
CA GLY A 127 1.74 -11.78 8.74
C GLY A 127 1.28 -11.07 7.46
N VAL A 128 -0.03 -10.96 7.23
CA VAL A 128 -0.62 -10.26 6.08
C VAL A 128 -1.08 -8.88 6.50
N ILE A 129 -0.76 -7.88 5.69
CA ILE A 129 -1.16 -6.49 5.94
C ILE A 129 -2.65 -6.34 5.66
N TYR A 130 -3.45 -6.00 6.68
CA TYR A 130 -4.88 -5.75 6.54
C TYR A 130 -5.24 -4.25 6.54
N ASP A 131 -4.39 -3.39 7.10
CA ASP A 131 -4.58 -1.93 7.12
C ASP A 131 -3.33 -1.24 6.57
N LEU A 132 -3.50 -0.43 5.52
CA LEU A 132 -2.44 0.39 4.93
C LEU A 132 -2.68 1.85 5.31
N ARG A 133 -1.84 2.42 6.16
CA ARG A 133 -1.92 3.83 6.57
C ARG A 133 -0.85 4.66 5.91
N ASN A 134 -1.25 5.82 5.38
CA ASN A 134 -0.34 6.84 4.87
C ASN A 134 -0.59 8.14 5.64
N PHE A 135 0.44 8.67 6.29
CA PHE A 135 0.39 9.92 7.05
C PHE A 135 0.73 11.16 6.21
N GLY A 136 1.15 10.96 4.96
CA GLY A 136 1.59 12.01 4.06
C GLY A 136 2.99 12.53 4.39
N GLU A 137 3.46 13.42 3.52
CA GLU A 137 4.74 14.11 3.68
C GLU A 137 4.59 15.24 4.71
N SER A 138 5.63 15.47 5.51
CA SER A 138 5.62 16.51 6.55
C SER A 138 6.15 17.86 6.07
N VAL A 139 6.85 17.90 4.92
CA VAL A 139 7.57 19.11 4.47
C VAL A 139 6.64 20.13 3.83
N ASP A 140 5.66 19.68 3.04
CA ASP A 140 4.69 20.57 2.41
C ASP A 140 3.25 20.18 2.79
N GLN A 141 2.63 21.00 3.64
CA GLN A 141 1.25 20.82 4.09
C GLN A 141 0.21 21.30 3.07
N THR A 142 0.65 21.96 1.99
CA THR A 142 -0.22 22.46 0.93
C THR A 142 -0.52 21.40 -0.13
N VAL A 143 0.20 20.28 -0.11
CA VAL A 143 0.03 19.16 -1.06
C VAL A 143 -0.25 17.83 -0.36
N GLY A 144 -0.63 16.82 -1.14
CA GLY A 144 -0.86 15.46 -0.66
C GLY A 144 -1.94 15.37 0.42
N ILE A 145 -1.75 14.44 1.37
CA ILE A 145 -2.75 14.13 2.42
C ILE A 145 -2.97 15.33 3.36
N LYS A 146 -1.92 16.06 3.69
CA LYS A 146 -1.98 17.21 4.60
C LYS A 146 -2.78 18.37 4.02
N SER A 147 -2.86 18.49 2.69
CA SER A 147 -3.70 19.49 2.03
C SER A 147 -5.21 19.22 2.18
N LEU A 148 -5.59 17.99 2.53
CA LEU A 148 -6.99 17.58 2.53
C LEU A 148 -7.71 18.02 3.79
N THR A 149 -9.00 18.32 3.62
CA THR A 149 -9.93 18.60 4.73
C THR A 149 -11.19 17.76 4.56
N PHE A 150 -11.90 17.49 5.66
CA PHE A 150 -13.20 16.79 5.60
C PHE A 150 -14.20 17.46 4.64
N ALA A 151 -14.22 18.79 4.59
CA ALA A 151 -15.06 19.55 3.66
C ALA A 151 -14.68 19.29 2.20
N SER A 152 -13.38 19.26 1.87
CA SER A 152 -12.91 18.94 0.51
C SER A 152 -13.25 17.50 0.09
N VAL A 153 -13.21 16.56 1.03
CA VAL A 153 -13.58 15.15 0.81
C VAL A 153 -15.08 15.05 0.52
N ILE A 154 -15.94 15.65 1.35
CA ILE A 154 -17.40 15.68 1.13
C ILE A 154 -17.74 16.34 -0.21
N LYS A 155 -17.12 17.48 -0.53
CA LYS A 155 -17.33 18.17 -1.80
C LYS A 155 -16.99 17.30 -3.01
N THR A 156 -16.04 16.37 -2.86
CA THR A 156 -15.52 15.56 -3.96
C THR A 156 -16.22 14.20 -4.09
N LEU A 157 -16.48 13.52 -2.97
CA LEU A 157 -16.99 12.15 -2.92
C LEU A 157 -18.43 12.05 -2.41
N GLY A 158 -19.01 13.17 -1.93
CA GLY A 158 -20.29 13.17 -1.22
C GLY A 158 -20.14 12.81 0.26
N MET A 159 -21.26 12.68 0.97
CA MET A 159 -21.25 12.28 2.38
C MET A 159 -20.82 10.81 2.51
N PRO A 160 -19.97 10.47 3.50
CA PRO A 160 -19.63 9.07 3.77
C PRO A 160 -20.87 8.33 4.28
N LYS A 161 -20.95 7.04 4.00
CA LYS A 161 -22.02 6.18 4.55
C LYS A 161 -21.86 5.94 6.04
N GLU A 162 -20.65 6.11 6.56
CA GLU A 162 -20.33 5.88 7.94
C GLU A 162 -19.30 6.89 8.46
N VAL A 163 -19.57 7.41 9.65
CA VAL A 163 -18.68 8.29 10.39
C VAL A 163 -18.37 7.63 11.73
N ARG A 164 -17.09 7.41 12.01
CA ARG A 164 -16.61 6.88 13.30
C ARG A 164 -15.84 7.96 14.05
N PHE A 165 -15.68 7.76 15.35
CA PHE A 165 -14.88 8.62 16.22
C PHE A 165 -13.91 7.76 17.01
N SER A 166 -12.69 8.26 17.18
CA SER A 166 -11.63 7.62 17.96
C SER A 166 -10.97 8.68 18.83
N GLY A 167 -11.36 8.76 20.10
CA GLY A 167 -10.95 9.87 20.96
C GLY A 167 -11.44 11.21 20.40
N THR A 168 -10.52 12.12 20.11
CA THR A 168 -10.79 13.42 19.48
C THR A 168 -10.87 13.37 17.96
N ASP A 169 -10.53 12.23 17.36
CA ASP A 169 -10.42 12.10 15.93
C ASP A 169 -11.75 11.66 15.33
N LYS A 170 -12.02 12.22 14.16
CA LYS A 170 -13.17 11.90 13.33
C LYS A 170 -12.68 11.10 12.14
N ILE A 171 -13.47 10.11 11.76
CA ILE A 171 -13.12 9.15 10.72
C ILE A 171 -14.26 9.10 9.72
N TYR A 172 -14.01 9.52 8.48
CA TYR A 172 -14.96 9.32 7.38
C TYR A 172 -14.64 8.03 6.66
N VAL A 173 -15.60 7.11 6.65
CA VAL A 173 -15.44 5.79 6.04
C VAL A 173 -16.20 5.74 4.72
N TYR A 174 -15.45 5.54 3.64
CA TYR A 174 -15.95 5.31 2.30
C TYR A 174 -15.73 3.87 1.88
N HIS A 175 -16.58 3.37 0.99
CA HIS A 175 -16.56 2.00 0.50
C HIS A 175 -16.31 2.00 -1.00
N PRO A 176 -15.04 2.19 -1.45
CA PRO A 176 -14.70 2.22 -2.87
C PRO A 176 -14.93 0.87 -3.56
N SER A 177 -14.95 -0.23 -2.82
CA SER A 177 -15.37 -1.55 -3.29
C SER A 177 -16.01 -2.34 -2.13
N ALA A 178 -16.59 -3.51 -2.42
CA ALA A 178 -17.09 -4.40 -1.39
C ALA A 178 -15.98 -5.03 -0.51
N ALA A 179 -14.73 -5.01 -0.98
CA ALA A 179 -13.61 -5.66 -0.31
C ALA A 179 -12.78 -4.71 0.58
N TYR A 180 -12.92 -3.39 0.38
CA TYR A 180 -12.04 -2.38 0.96
C TYR A 180 -12.79 -1.18 1.48
N GLU A 181 -12.37 -0.70 2.65
CA GLU A 181 -12.77 0.58 3.23
C GLU A 181 -11.65 1.61 3.03
N LEU A 182 -12.01 2.83 2.61
CA LEU A 182 -11.14 4.00 2.63
C LEU A 182 -11.53 4.91 3.78
N LYS A 183 -10.59 5.15 4.70
CA LYS A 183 -10.80 5.99 5.88
C LYS A 183 -9.99 7.27 5.72
N PHE A 184 -10.66 8.40 5.93
CA PHE A 184 -10.00 9.69 6.12
C PHE A 184 -10.07 10.04 7.61
N VAL A 185 -8.91 10.20 8.25
CA VAL A 185 -8.78 10.42 9.69
C VAL A 185 -8.15 11.77 9.96
N GLY A 186 -8.73 12.52 10.90
CA GLY A 186 -8.19 13.80 11.35
C GLY A 186 -8.98 14.34 12.54
N PRO A 187 -8.56 15.47 13.11
CA PRO A 187 -9.22 16.07 14.27
C PRO A 187 -10.69 16.39 13.98
N GLY A 188 -11.56 16.03 14.91
CA GLY A 188 -12.99 16.28 14.80
C GLY A 188 -13.33 17.78 14.77
N THR A 189 -12.55 18.57 15.50
CA THR A 189 -12.64 20.04 15.59
C THR A 189 -11.26 20.66 15.37
N ALA A 190 -11.21 21.82 14.72
CA ALA A 190 -9.99 22.59 14.62
C ALA A 190 -9.81 23.47 15.85
N ALA A 191 -8.55 23.72 16.24
CA ALA A 191 -8.25 24.81 17.18
C ALA A 191 -8.75 26.15 16.61
N LYS A 192 -9.14 27.08 17.49
CA LYS A 192 -9.74 28.37 17.09
C LYS A 192 -8.83 29.09 16.09
N GLY A 193 -9.38 29.42 14.92
CA GLY A 193 -8.66 30.08 13.83
C GLY A 193 -7.79 29.17 12.94
N LYS A 194 -7.84 27.85 13.13
CA LYS A 194 -7.15 26.87 12.28
C LYS A 194 -8.14 26.04 11.46
N ILE A 195 -7.64 25.43 10.39
CA ILE A 195 -8.38 24.48 9.57
C ILE A 195 -8.07 23.06 10.07
N ALA A 196 -9.08 22.21 10.19
CA ALA A 196 -8.90 20.79 10.50
C ALA A 196 -8.51 20.05 9.22
N HIS A 197 -7.21 19.74 9.11
CA HIS A 197 -6.66 18.94 8.03
C HIS A 197 -6.80 17.44 8.33
N ILE A 198 -6.72 16.62 7.29
CA ILE A 198 -6.63 15.17 7.44
C ILE A 198 -5.22 14.81 7.89
N ASP A 199 -5.12 13.99 8.94
CA ASP A 199 -3.84 13.53 9.48
C ASP A 199 -3.29 12.37 8.67
N HIS A 200 -4.14 11.41 8.35
CA HIS A 200 -3.77 10.23 7.59
C HIS A 200 -4.97 9.63 6.85
N ILE A 201 -4.66 8.78 5.87
CA ILE A 201 -5.62 7.95 5.19
C ILE A 201 -5.31 6.47 5.42
N ASN A 202 -6.35 5.64 5.35
CA ASN A 202 -6.23 4.22 5.65
C ASN A 202 -7.01 3.43 4.60
N VAL A 203 -6.41 2.38 4.05
CA VAL A 203 -7.12 1.40 3.23
C VAL A 203 -7.14 0.07 3.96
N TYR A 204 -8.35 -0.34 4.34
CA TYR A 204 -8.58 -1.45 5.26
C TYR A 204 -9.31 -2.59 4.57
N SER A 205 -8.86 -3.82 4.80
CA SER A 205 -9.52 -5.04 4.35
C SER A 205 -10.10 -5.81 5.54
N ALA A 206 -11.43 -5.74 5.70
CA ALA A 206 -12.14 -6.45 6.76
C ALA A 206 -11.93 -7.97 6.70
N LYS A 207 -11.86 -8.52 5.48
CA LYS A 207 -11.61 -9.95 5.25
C LYS A 207 -10.27 -10.41 5.82
N ALA A 208 -9.20 -9.63 5.57
CA ALA A 208 -7.86 -9.99 6.04
C ALA A 208 -7.68 -9.73 7.54
N ALA A 209 -8.36 -8.71 8.08
CA ALA A 209 -8.32 -8.40 9.50
C ALA A 209 -8.99 -9.48 10.38
N ALA A 210 -9.89 -10.28 9.81
CA ALA A 210 -10.59 -11.36 10.49
C ALA A 210 -9.79 -12.69 10.54
N GLN A 211 -8.59 -12.73 9.96
CA GLN A 211 -7.69 -13.89 9.95
C GLN A 211 -6.71 -13.84 11.13
#